data_AF-A0A3N5WJ78-F1
#
_entry.id   AF-A0A3N5WJ78-F1
#
_cell.length_a   1.000
_cell.length_b   1.000
_cell.length_c   1.000
_cell.angle_alpha   90.00
_cell.angle_beta   90.00
_cell.angle_gamma   90.00
#
_symmetry.space_group_name_H-M   'P 1'
#
loop_
_entity.id
_entity.type
_entity.pdbx_description
1 polymer ?
#
loop_
_entity_poly.entity_id
_entity_poly.type
_entity_poly.pdbx_seq_one_letter_code
_entity_poly.pdbx_strand_id
1 'polypeptide(L)'
;MKTEVHVHGSVFLCKGVRLAQVELALRPWLDYVDADHIADAKSLEREEPGIVYEAGERVVSFCWTGEVGRSFHNKLTEACNSLGPLTEYASEVEVTYYQDSGEDEFYQFFVGPSPEAIHEFRRQCVVEDINHMLSRHLGKPEVEQVTALVTRMFDAHAPQKPGGDTPAATTGSTVIPLHPRNRHLH
;
A
#
# COMPACT_ATOMS: atom_id res chain seq x y z
N MET A 1 9.27 23.36 -0.38
CA MET A 1 8.03 23.26 -1.16
C MET A 1 7.20 22.20 -0.49
N LYS A 2 5.95 22.54 -0.17
CA LYS A 2 4.96 21.57 0.28
C LYS A 2 4.20 21.11 -0.96
N THR A 3 3.80 19.85 -0.98
CA THR A 3 3.08 19.18 -2.06
C THR A 3 1.88 18.51 -1.42
N GLU A 4 0.71 18.62 -2.03
CA GLU A 4 -0.47 17.91 -1.54
C GLU A 4 -0.33 16.43 -1.85
N VAL A 5 -0.68 15.57 -0.90
CA VAL A 5 -0.68 14.12 -1.08
C VAL A 5 -2.02 13.56 -0.62
N HIS A 6 -2.57 12.63 -1.39
CA HIS A 6 -3.67 11.78 -0.98
C HIS A 6 -3.17 10.36 -0.74
N VAL A 7 -3.56 9.78 0.40
CA VAL A 7 -3.27 8.38 0.75
C VAL A 7 -4.58 7.63 0.90
N HIS A 8 -4.76 6.60 0.08
CA HIS A 8 -5.98 5.81 -0.01
C HIS A 8 -5.72 4.32 0.13
N GLY A 9 -6.50 3.61 0.93
CA GLY A 9 -6.45 2.14 0.96
C GLY A 9 -7.02 1.55 2.23
N SER A 10 -6.96 0.23 2.34
CA SER A 10 -7.42 -0.50 3.52
C SER A 10 -6.49 -1.66 3.82
N VAL A 11 -6.11 -1.80 5.08
CA VAL A 11 -5.19 -2.82 5.55
C VAL A 11 -5.89 -3.71 6.58
N PHE A 12 -5.95 -5.00 6.30
CA PHE A 12 -6.63 -5.98 7.14
C PHE A 12 -5.70 -6.57 8.19
N LEU A 13 -6.12 -6.50 9.45
CA LEU A 13 -5.33 -6.80 10.63
C LEU A 13 -5.57 -8.21 11.17
N CYS A 14 -4.53 -8.77 11.76
CA CYS A 14 -4.62 -10.00 12.53
C CYS A 14 -5.64 -9.88 13.69
N LYS A 15 -6.23 -11.01 14.06
CA LYS A 15 -7.12 -11.09 15.22
C LYS A 15 -6.42 -10.61 16.50
N GLY A 16 -7.06 -9.69 17.20
CA GLY A 16 -6.59 -9.18 18.49
C GLY A 16 -5.63 -7.99 18.42
N VAL A 17 -5.27 -7.51 17.22
CA VAL A 17 -4.55 -6.24 17.06
C VAL A 17 -5.43 -5.09 17.57
N ARG A 18 -4.91 -4.33 18.53
CA ARG A 18 -5.61 -3.21 19.17
C ARG A 18 -5.17 -1.88 18.55
N LEU A 19 -6.02 -0.85 18.69
CA LEU A 19 -5.73 0.53 18.26
C LEU A 19 -4.32 0.99 18.66
N ALA A 20 -3.92 0.82 19.93
CA ALA A 20 -2.60 1.26 20.40
C ALA A 20 -1.42 0.62 19.64
N GLN A 21 -1.56 -0.61 19.11
CA GLN A 21 -0.53 -1.23 18.28
C GLN A 21 -0.48 -0.62 16.89
N VAL A 22 -1.65 -0.27 16.33
CA VAL A 22 -1.76 0.45 15.05
C VAL A 22 -1.15 1.85 15.18
N GLU A 23 -1.50 2.60 16.22
CA GLU A 23 -0.95 3.95 16.45
C GLU A 23 0.57 3.91 16.65
N LEU A 24 1.08 2.90 17.35
CA LEU A 24 2.52 2.69 17.49
C LEU A 24 3.19 2.37 16.16
N ALA A 25 2.57 1.53 15.32
CA ALA A 25 3.09 1.22 13.99
C ALA A 25 3.07 2.45 13.05
N LEU A 26 2.04 3.29 13.15
CA LEU A 26 1.89 4.51 12.37
C LEU A 26 2.64 5.72 12.94
N ARG A 27 3.39 5.55 14.03
CA ARG A 27 4.12 6.65 14.69
C ARG A 27 5.00 7.48 13.75
N PRO A 28 5.75 6.90 12.77
CA PRO A 28 6.51 7.69 11.81
C PRO A 28 5.66 8.68 11.00
N TRP A 29 4.42 8.32 10.66
CA TRP A 29 3.46 9.21 10.01
C TRP A 29 2.88 10.20 11.01
N LEU A 30 2.37 9.73 12.16
CA LEU A 30 1.73 10.59 13.16
C LEU A 30 2.67 11.69 13.69
N ASP A 31 3.92 11.36 13.98
CA ASP A 31 4.95 12.34 14.35
C ASP A 31 5.23 13.34 13.23
N TYR A 32 5.15 12.91 11.98
CA TYR A 32 5.41 13.79 10.83
C TYR A 32 4.34 14.88 10.69
N VAL A 33 3.09 14.56 11.02
CA VAL A 33 1.95 15.48 10.92
C VAL A 33 1.59 16.12 12.27
N ASP A 34 2.47 16.01 13.28
CA ASP A 34 2.27 16.51 14.64
C ASP A 34 0.94 16.04 15.29
N ALA A 35 0.57 14.76 15.08
CA ALA A 35 -0.64 14.15 15.63
C ALA A 35 -0.30 13.15 16.75
N ASP A 36 -1.00 13.21 17.90
CA ASP A 36 -0.81 12.24 18.98
C ASP A 36 -1.50 10.91 18.67
N HIS A 37 -2.72 10.95 18.12
CA HIS A 37 -3.52 9.78 17.76
C HIS A 37 -3.94 9.79 16.28
N ILE A 38 -4.36 8.63 15.75
CA ILE A 38 -4.88 8.58 14.36
C ILE A 38 -6.11 9.46 14.16
N ALA A 39 -6.88 9.69 15.22
CA ALA A 39 -8.04 10.58 15.20
C ALA A 39 -7.66 12.07 15.09
N ASP A 40 -6.42 12.44 15.43
CA ASP A 40 -5.91 13.81 15.39
C ASP A 40 -5.28 14.14 14.03
N ALA A 41 -4.88 13.12 13.26
CA ALA A 41 -4.42 13.24 11.88
C ALA A 41 -5.61 13.52 10.93
N LYS A 42 -6.20 14.71 11.02
CA LYS A 42 -7.32 15.15 10.17
C LYS A 42 -6.86 15.33 8.72
N SER A 43 -7.72 14.93 7.78
CA SER A 43 -7.54 15.28 6.37
C SER A 43 -7.83 16.76 6.15
N LEU A 44 -7.16 17.37 5.17
CA LEU A 44 -7.50 18.69 4.65
C LEU A 44 -8.88 18.69 3.98
N GLU A 45 -9.24 17.58 3.34
CA GLU A 45 -10.54 17.41 2.71
C GLU A 45 -11.57 16.96 3.74
N ARG A 46 -12.61 17.77 3.95
CA ARG A 46 -13.56 17.61 5.06
C ARG A 46 -14.46 16.39 4.95
N GLU A 47 -14.69 15.91 3.74
CA GLU A 47 -15.52 14.75 3.46
C GLU A 47 -14.75 13.44 3.67
N GLU A 48 -13.42 13.51 3.72
CA GLU A 48 -12.58 12.36 3.94
C GLU A 48 -12.56 11.94 5.42
N PRO A 49 -12.71 10.65 5.72
CA PRO A 49 -12.71 10.16 7.10
C PRO A 49 -11.33 10.21 7.77
N GLY A 50 -10.25 10.40 7.01
CA GLY A 50 -8.88 10.38 7.52
C GLY A 50 -8.35 8.95 7.73
N ILE A 51 -7.69 8.74 8.86
CA ILE A 51 -7.19 7.41 9.27
C ILE A 51 -8.18 6.80 10.26
N VAL A 52 -8.78 5.67 9.89
CA VAL A 52 -9.83 5.03 10.69
C VAL A 52 -9.42 3.61 11.06
N TYR A 53 -9.53 3.26 12.34
CA TYR A 53 -9.38 1.89 12.83
C TYR A 53 -10.74 1.34 13.26
N GLU A 54 -11.11 0.20 12.70
CA GLU A 54 -12.36 -0.48 13.00
C GLU A 54 -12.09 -1.85 13.61
N ALA A 55 -12.25 -1.95 14.93
CA ALA A 55 -11.94 -3.18 15.67
C ALA A 55 -12.81 -4.38 15.26
N GLY A 56 -14.07 -4.14 14.88
CA GLY A 56 -15.02 -5.20 14.48
C GLY A 56 -14.59 -5.88 13.18
N GLU A 57 -14.30 -5.06 12.17
CA GLU A 57 -13.85 -5.51 10.85
C GLU A 57 -12.34 -5.83 10.81
N ARG A 58 -11.59 -5.45 11.86
CA ARG A 58 -10.13 -5.58 11.94
C ARG A 58 -9.45 -4.92 10.76
N VAL A 59 -9.84 -3.69 10.46
CA VAL A 59 -9.30 -2.93 9.33
C VAL A 59 -8.76 -1.59 9.82
N VAL A 60 -7.70 -1.13 9.16
CA VAL A 60 -7.26 0.26 9.18
C VAL A 60 -7.44 0.80 7.78
N SER A 61 -8.26 1.84 7.66
CA SER A 61 -8.58 2.48 6.38
C SER A 61 -7.92 3.85 6.33
N PHE A 62 -7.39 4.18 5.16
CA PHE A 62 -6.78 5.46 4.84
C PHE A 62 -7.62 6.12 3.74
N CYS A 63 -8.05 7.34 4.01
CA CYS A 63 -8.52 8.29 3.02
C CYS A 63 -8.15 9.65 3.59
N TRP A 64 -6.92 10.07 3.34
CA TRP A 64 -6.30 11.22 3.99
C TRP A 64 -5.53 12.06 2.99
N THR A 65 -5.86 13.35 2.96
CA THR A 65 -5.20 14.38 2.16
C THR A 65 -4.48 15.36 3.06
N GLY A 66 -3.22 15.68 2.72
CA GLY A 66 -2.40 16.61 3.50
C GLY A 66 -1.31 17.31 2.72
N GLU A 67 -0.87 18.46 3.22
CA GLU A 67 0.30 19.16 2.70
C GLU A 67 1.57 18.57 3.29
N VAL A 68 2.41 17.98 2.45
CA VAL A 68 3.61 17.28 2.89
C VAL A 68 4.88 17.81 2.23
N GLY A 69 6.00 17.61 2.92
CA GLY A 69 7.34 17.88 2.41
C GLY A 69 8.06 16.62 1.96
N ARG A 70 9.32 16.81 1.52
CA ARG A 70 10.15 15.78 0.88
C ARG A 70 10.39 14.50 1.71
N SER A 71 10.28 14.56 3.04
CA SER A 71 10.52 13.42 3.91
C SER A 71 9.29 12.54 4.15
N PHE A 72 8.09 12.98 3.75
CA PHE A 72 6.85 12.24 4.02
C PHE A 72 6.85 10.85 3.41
N HIS A 73 7.32 10.70 2.16
CA HIS A 73 7.38 9.39 1.49
C HIS A 73 8.16 8.35 2.31
N ASN A 74 9.28 8.75 2.90
CA ASN A 74 10.09 7.88 3.75
C ASN A 74 9.35 7.55 5.06
N LYS A 75 8.65 8.53 5.66
CA LYS A 75 7.86 8.32 6.87
C LYS A 75 6.65 7.41 6.65
N LEU A 76 5.98 7.56 5.52
CA LEU A 76 4.92 6.64 5.11
C LEU A 76 5.47 5.22 4.90
N THR A 77 6.62 5.09 4.24
CA THR A 77 7.31 3.79 4.07
C THR A 77 7.66 3.14 5.42
N GLU A 78 8.23 3.90 6.37
CA GLU A 78 8.53 3.43 7.73
C GLU A 78 7.27 2.96 8.47
N ALA A 79 6.17 3.72 8.35
CA ALA A 79 4.88 3.38 8.95
C ALA A 79 4.27 2.10 8.34
N CYS A 80 4.24 1.99 7.01
CA CYS A 80 3.78 0.80 6.29
C CYS A 80 4.61 -0.45 6.67
N ASN A 81 5.93 -0.34 6.74
CA ASN A 81 6.80 -1.43 7.19
C ASN A 81 6.50 -1.88 8.62
N SER A 82 6.20 -0.93 9.50
CA SER A 82 5.86 -1.21 10.91
C SER A 82 4.46 -1.78 11.07
N LEU A 83 3.53 -1.43 10.16
CA LEU A 83 2.17 -1.96 10.13
C LEU A 83 2.11 -3.38 9.59
N GLY A 84 2.96 -3.73 8.61
CA GLY A 84 3.00 -5.03 7.94
C GLY A 84 2.90 -6.25 8.87
N PRO A 85 3.74 -6.37 9.93
CA PRO A 85 3.67 -7.48 10.88
C PRO A 85 2.34 -7.61 11.65
N LEU A 86 1.49 -6.58 11.65
CA LEU A 86 0.16 -6.61 12.28
C LEU A 86 -0.93 -7.09 11.33
N THR A 87 -0.65 -7.26 10.03
CA THR A 87 -1.66 -7.58 9.02
C THR A 87 -1.93 -9.07 8.90
N GLU A 88 -3.15 -9.46 8.56
CA GLU A 88 -3.52 -10.87 8.30
C GLU A 88 -3.12 -11.31 6.90
N TYR A 89 -3.28 -10.42 5.92
CA TYR A 89 -2.89 -10.59 4.53
C TYR A 89 -2.19 -9.34 4.02
N ALA A 90 -1.61 -9.41 2.82
CA ALA A 90 -1.11 -8.21 2.17
C ALA A 90 -2.27 -7.36 1.61
N SER A 91 -2.06 -6.05 1.52
CA SER A 91 -3.03 -5.09 1.00
C SER A 91 -2.31 -3.98 0.23
N GLU A 92 -3.04 -3.32 -0.66
CA GLU A 92 -2.56 -2.18 -1.43
C GLU A 92 -3.02 -0.86 -0.79
N VAL A 93 -2.12 0.11 -0.78
CA VAL A 93 -2.37 1.51 -0.41
C VAL A 93 -1.85 2.37 -1.56
N GLU A 94 -2.73 3.14 -2.17
CA GLU A 94 -2.42 4.06 -3.25
C GLU A 94 -2.04 5.44 -2.66
N VAL A 95 -1.04 6.08 -3.26
CA VAL A 95 -0.55 7.40 -2.83
C VAL A 95 -0.37 8.28 -4.06
N THR A 96 -1.03 9.44 -4.05
CA THR A 96 -0.96 10.41 -5.15
C THR A 96 -0.38 11.71 -4.63
N TYR A 97 0.71 12.19 -5.22
CA TYR A 97 1.26 13.52 -4.97
C TYR A 97 0.83 14.46 -6.08
N TYR A 98 0.05 15.47 -5.73
CA TYR A 98 -0.44 16.47 -6.67
C TYR A 98 0.60 17.56 -6.88
N GLN A 99 1.06 17.74 -8.11
CA GLN A 99 2.07 18.75 -8.44
C GLN A 99 1.44 19.99 -9.06
N ASP A 100 1.95 21.16 -8.69
CA ASP A 100 1.53 22.44 -9.30
C ASP A 100 1.79 22.48 -10.82
N SER A 101 2.72 21.66 -11.32
CA SER A 101 3.01 21.50 -12.75
C SER A 101 1.92 20.74 -13.52
N GLY A 102 1.02 20.04 -12.81
CA GLY A 102 0.03 19.12 -13.38
C GLY A 102 0.57 17.73 -13.73
N GLU A 103 1.85 17.44 -13.44
CA GLU A 103 2.44 16.10 -13.58
C GLU A 103 2.40 15.36 -12.24
N ASP A 104 1.22 14.86 -11.88
CA ASP A 104 1.01 14.12 -10.63
C ASP A 104 1.83 12.84 -10.57
N GLU A 105 2.33 12.51 -9.36
CA GLU A 105 3.07 11.27 -9.12
C GLU A 105 2.20 10.26 -8.37
N PHE A 106 2.17 9.02 -8.86
CA PHE A 106 1.37 7.94 -8.29
C PHE A 106 2.29 6.84 -7.76
N TYR A 107 2.00 6.33 -6.57
CA TYR A 107 2.73 5.24 -5.94
C TYR A 107 1.77 4.20 -5.39
N GLN A 108 2.13 2.92 -5.54
CA GLN A 108 1.47 1.80 -4.86
C GLN A 108 2.37 1.31 -3.74
N PHE A 109 1.83 1.31 -2.53
CA PHE A 109 2.43 0.72 -1.34
C PHE A 109 1.73 -0.60 -1.07
N PHE A 110 2.48 -1.69 -1.08
CA PHE A 110 2.00 -2.98 -0.61
C PHE A 110 2.39 -3.13 0.85
N VAL A 111 1.45 -3.43 1.73
CA VAL A 111 1.65 -3.64 3.17
C VAL A 111 1.25 -5.07 3.49
N GLY A 112 2.12 -5.85 4.15
CA GLY A 112 1.80 -7.25 4.44
C GLY A 112 2.66 -7.89 5.51
N PRO A 113 2.30 -9.12 5.96
CA PRO A 113 2.96 -9.78 7.08
C PRO A 113 4.37 -10.27 6.76
N SER A 114 4.67 -10.47 5.46
CA SER A 114 6.00 -10.86 4.98
C SER A 114 6.22 -10.43 3.53
N PRO A 115 7.49 -10.39 3.08
CA PRO A 115 7.83 -10.15 1.68
C PRO A 115 7.19 -11.16 0.72
N GLU A 116 7.08 -12.43 1.12
CA GLU A 116 6.43 -13.49 0.33
C GLU A 116 4.93 -13.22 0.16
N ALA A 117 4.24 -12.82 1.24
CA ALA A 117 2.82 -12.49 1.18
C ALA A 117 2.56 -11.27 0.27
N ILE A 118 3.42 -10.25 0.35
CA ILE A 118 3.35 -9.07 -0.53
C ILE A 118 3.61 -9.46 -1.99
N HIS A 119 4.64 -10.28 -2.24
CA HIS A 119 4.97 -10.74 -3.58
C HIS A 119 3.83 -11.54 -4.21
N GLU A 120 3.21 -12.44 -3.44
CA GLU A 120 2.06 -13.22 -3.88
C GLU A 120 0.84 -12.34 -4.18
N PHE A 121 0.53 -11.38 -3.29
CA PHE A 121 -0.58 -10.45 -3.51
C PHE A 121 -0.35 -9.59 -4.76
N ARG A 122 0.86 -9.08 -4.98
CA ARG A 122 1.23 -8.36 -6.22
C ARG A 122 1.01 -9.21 -7.47
N ARG A 123 1.36 -10.51 -7.42
CA ARG A 123 1.11 -11.43 -8.53
C ARG A 123 -0.39 -11.55 -8.82
N GLN A 124 -1.21 -11.66 -7.77
CA GLN A 124 -2.66 -11.75 -7.89
C GLN A 124 -3.26 -10.49 -8.54
N CYS A 125 -2.88 -9.29 -8.07
CA CYS A 125 -3.31 -8.01 -8.66
C CYS A 125 -3.00 -7.96 -10.16
N VAL A 126 -1.75 -8.27 -10.56
CA VAL A 126 -1.34 -8.21 -11.97
C VAL A 126 -2.07 -9.25 -12.81
N VAL A 127 -2.25 -10.48 -12.30
CA VAL A 127 -3.00 -11.52 -13.01
C VAL A 127 -4.45 -11.12 -13.20
N GLU A 128 -5.09 -10.54 -12.18
CA GLU A 128 -6.47 -10.06 -12.24
C GLU A 128 -6.62 -8.91 -13.24
N ASP A 129 -5.74 -7.92 -13.21
CA ASP A 129 -5.75 -6.78 -14.14
C ASP A 129 -5.59 -7.24 -15.60
N ILE A 130 -4.65 -8.14 -15.86
CA ILE A 130 -4.43 -8.70 -17.19
C ILE A 130 -5.63 -9.52 -17.64
N ASN A 131 -6.21 -10.33 -16.76
CA ASN A 131 -7.40 -11.10 -17.06
C ASN A 131 -8.58 -10.17 -17.41
N HIS A 132 -8.81 -9.10 -16.63
CA HIS A 132 -9.84 -8.10 -16.90
C HIS A 132 -9.62 -7.36 -18.22
N MET A 133 -8.38 -7.00 -18.54
CA MET A 133 -8.05 -6.32 -19.79
C MET A 133 -8.24 -7.24 -21.00
N LEU A 134 -7.69 -8.45 -20.96
CA LEU A 134 -7.60 -9.33 -22.13
C LEU A 134 -8.87 -10.13 -22.41
N SER A 135 -9.67 -10.47 -21.39
CA SER A 135 -10.92 -11.24 -21.57
C SER A 135 -11.96 -10.54 -22.44
N ARG A 136 -11.84 -9.22 -22.64
CA ARG A 136 -12.69 -8.44 -23.55
C ARG A 136 -12.32 -8.60 -25.02
N HIS A 137 -11.13 -9.11 -25.32
CA HIS A 137 -10.56 -9.13 -26.67
C HIS A 137 -10.13 -10.53 -27.13
N LEU A 138 -9.83 -11.44 -26.20
CA LEU A 138 -9.30 -12.77 -26.47
C LEU A 138 -10.18 -13.86 -25.86
N GLY A 139 -10.05 -15.08 -26.39
CA GLY A 139 -10.68 -16.26 -25.83
C GLY A 139 -10.06 -16.67 -24.50
N LYS A 140 -10.82 -17.42 -23.69
CA LYS A 140 -10.37 -17.93 -22.40
C LYS A 140 -9.03 -18.70 -22.47
N PRO A 141 -8.79 -19.60 -23.46
CA PRO A 141 -7.51 -20.32 -23.55
C PRO A 141 -6.31 -19.40 -23.78
N GLU A 142 -6.46 -18.33 -24.56
CA GLU A 142 -5.38 -17.36 -24.82
C GLU A 142 -5.09 -16.53 -23.56
N VAL A 143 -6.13 -16.08 -22.84
CA VAL A 143 -5.96 -15.33 -21.59
C VAL A 143 -5.27 -16.19 -20.53
N GLU A 144 -5.65 -17.46 -20.39
CA GLU A 144 -5.02 -18.40 -19.46
C GLU A 144 -3.54 -18.63 -19.78
N GLN A 145 -3.15 -18.66 -21.06
CA GLN A 145 -1.74 -18.77 -21.45
C GLN A 145 -0.93 -17.54 -21.01
N VAL A 146 -1.50 -16.34 -21.14
CA VAL A 146 -0.83 -15.09 -20.74
C VAL A 146 -0.71 -15.01 -19.21
N THR A 147 -1.78 -15.28 -18.46
CA THR A 147 -1.73 -15.23 -16.99
C THR A 147 -0.81 -16.30 -16.40
N ALA A 148 -0.71 -17.48 -17.04
CA ALA A 148 0.27 -18.50 -16.70
C ALA A 148 1.72 -18.07 -16.98
N LEU A 149 1.97 -17.36 -18.08
CA LEU A 149 3.29 -16.78 -18.35
C LEU A 149 3.68 -15.76 -17.29
N VAL A 150 2.77 -14.84 -16.94
CA VAL A 150 2.97 -13.84 -15.89
C VAL A 150 3.26 -14.50 -14.55
N THR A 151 2.49 -15.53 -14.18
CA THR A 151 2.72 -16.30 -12.95
C THR A 151 4.14 -16.86 -12.91
N ARG A 152 4.61 -17.50 -13.99
CA ARG A 152 5.99 -18.00 -14.08
C ARG A 152 7.04 -16.90 -13.95
N MET A 153 6.78 -15.71 -14.49
CA MET A 153 7.69 -14.56 -14.34
C MET A 153 7.77 -14.11 -12.89
N PHE A 154 6.64 -14.04 -12.17
CA PHE A 154 6.64 -13.74 -10.73
C PHE A 154 7.37 -14.83 -9.93
N ASP A 155 7.11 -16.10 -10.20
CA ASP A 155 7.79 -17.22 -9.50
C ASP A 155 9.32 -17.13 -9.65
N ALA A 156 9.81 -16.70 -10.82
CA ALA A 156 11.24 -16.50 -11.06
C ALA A 156 11.86 -15.33 -10.27
N HIS A 157 11.04 -14.37 -9.82
CA HIS A 157 11.45 -13.19 -9.04
C HIS A 157 11.00 -13.26 -7.57
N ALA A 158 10.58 -14.45 -7.11
CA ALA A 158 10.16 -14.63 -5.73
C ALA A 158 11.27 -14.18 -4.75
N PRO A 159 10.91 -13.53 -3.63
CA PRO A 159 11.88 -13.08 -2.64
C PRO A 159 12.69 -14.29 -2.12
N GLN A 160 14.01 -14.16 -2.09
CA GLN A 160 14.88 -15.19 -1.53
C GLN A 160 14.72 -15.23 -0.02
N LYS A 161 14.56 -16.43 0.56
CA LYS A 161 14.65 -16.59 2.01
C LYS A 161 16.04 -16.12 2.47
N PRO A 162 16.14 -15.27 3.51
CA PRO A 162 17.43 -14.89 4.04
C PRO A 162 18.16 -16.16 4.50
N GLY A 163 19.27 -16.49 3.83
CA GLY A 163 20.24 -17.45 4.35
C GLY A 163 20.78 -16.92 5.67
N GLY A 164 20.97 -17.81 6.65
CA GLY A 164 21.46 -17.44 7.98
C GLY A 164 22.70 -16.53 7.92
N ASP A 165 22.74 -15.58 8.85
CA ASP A 165 23.83 -14.63 9.16
C ASP A 165 23.88 -13.26 8.45
N THR A 166 22.76 -12.70 8.00
CA THR A 166 22.68 -11.24 7.72
C THR A 166 21.42 -10.66 8.37
N PRO A 167 21.46 -9.52 9.09
CA PRO A 167 20.26 -8.94 9.66
C PRO A 167 19.32 -8.59 8.51
N ALA A 168 18.22 -9.34 8.42
CA ALA A 168 17.20 -9.14 7.42
C ALA A 168 16.67 -7.70 7.58
N ALA A 169 16.83 -6.89 6.54
CA ALA A 169 15.96 -5.76 6.37
C ALA A 169 14.55 -6.34 6.16
N THR A 170 13.78 -6.44 7.24
CA THR A 170 12.36 -6.77 7.24
C THR A 170 11.63 -5.62 6.53
N THR A 171 11.69 -5.61 5.21
CA THR A 171 10.87 -4.70 4.39
C THR A 171 9.48 -5.31 4.31
N GLY A 172 8.63 -4.97 5.29
CA GLY A 172 7.21 -5.32 5.33
C GLY A 172 6.35 -4.50 4.36
N SER A 173 6.97 -3.72 3.47
CA SER A 173 6.30 -3.00 2.40
C SER A 173 7.13 -2.94 1.12
N THR A 174 6.45 -2.85 -0.03
CA THR A 174 7.05 -2.63 -1.36
C THR A 174 6.39 -1.42 -1.99
N VAL A 175 7.20 -0.49 -2.51
CA VAL A 175 6.72 0.73 -3.19
C VAL A 175 6.97 0.61 -4.68
N ILE A 176 5.94 0.87 -5.49
CA ILE A 176 6.03 0.89 -6.95
C ILE A 176 5.61 2.27 -7.45
N PRO A 177 6.49 3.02 -8.15
CA PRO A 177 6.05 4.20 -8.89
C PRO A 177 5.18 3.77 -10.07
N LEU A 178 4.01 4.37 -10.18
CA LEU A 178 3.10 4.19 -11.30
C LEU A 178 3.29 5.30 -12.34
N HIS A 179 3.11 4.95 -13.61
CA HIS A 179 3.05 5.94 -14.68
C HIS A 179 1.64 6.55 -14.72
N PRO A 180 1.46 7.86 -15.01
CA PRO A 180 0.17 8.57 -14.91
C PRO A 180 -0.98 8.05 -15.79
N ARG A 181 -0.73 7.01 -16.60
CA ARG A 181 -1.77 6.35 -17.38
C ARG A 181 -2.41 5.23 -16.56
N ASN A 182 -3.42 5.61 -15.79
CA ASN A 182 -4.60 4.81 -15.39
C ASN A 182 -4.89 4.95 -13.90
N ARG A 183 -5.71 5.93 -13.52
CA ARG A 183 -6.89 5.80 -12.64
C ARG A 183 -7.33 7.22 -12.25
N HIS A 184 -8.27 7.78 -13.00
CA HIS A 184 -9.11 8.83 -12.45
C HIS A 184 -10.10 8.15 -11.51
N LEU A 185 -9.88 8.25 -10.20
CA LEU A 185 -10.87 7.89 -9.19
C LEU A 185 -11.63 9.17 -8.84
N HIS A 186 -12.88 9.23 -9.29
CA HIS A 186 -13.94 10.05 -8.71
C HIS A 186 -14.64 9.22 -7.65
#